data_AF-A0A955ZMF5-F1
#
_entry.id   AF-A0A955ZMF5-F1
#
_cell.length_a   1.000
_cell.length_b   1.000
_cell.length_c   1.000
_cell.angle_alpha   90.00
_cell.angle_beta   90.00
_cell.angle_gamma   90.00
#
_symmetry.space_group_name_H-M   'P 1'
#
loop_
_entity.id
_entity.type
_entity.pdbx_description
1 polymer ?
#
loop_
_entity_poly.entity_id
_entity_poly.type
_entity_poly.pdbx_seq_one_letter_code
_entity_poly.pdbx_strand_id
1 'polypeptide(L)'
;MSVVKAGICGVLVVCGGCGGAPPKPAAPPVATVAPPPSATTAREAPPEPKPPAPAGTVLERIAQGVGSPCRESKLPAKYHGPPVPLASNLGRGLALSLPRRTVTVDTQGQRTVVVYRSYALDPSSELGDAGYRLQLRDAGGKVEDLSLGFSEMRPYVIVHNDKLPLLDGDDLQLAVDARELDDASVTFPPVGLRAKRQEKDLLLRCPLAELRKDTDGDGLTDIEEARLVTDPSSVDTDGDGLSDKDDPAPLGADAPSTPEQEVRQAAYRQLVSQRVKGELLIEQTNGPRLGLSGVDFRVLSLTAEELEAYQKRFGFRVTFKLGVKMQDATHAKVSVSFGWTGGEWNAEKEADGWKFSAGSLWIT
;
A
#
# COMPACT_ATOMS: atom_id res chain seq x y z
N MET A 1 42.34 -21.60 5.89
CA MET A 1 43.50 -21.14 6.68
C MET A 1 44.11 -19.96 5.94
N SER A 2 44.28 -18.75 6.45
CA SER A 2 44.07 -18.21 7.78
C SER A 2 43.85 -16.70 7.68
N VAL A 3 43.07 -16.21 8.63
CA VAL A 3 42.77 -14.82 8.96
C VAL A 3 44.05 -14.07 9.35
N VAL A 4 44.16 -12.79 8.98
CA VAL A 4 45.10 -11.85 9.60
C VAL A 4 44.30 -10.71 10.23
N LYS A 5 44.22 -10.74 11.57
CA LYS A 5 43.86 -9.62 12.44
C LYS A 5 45.09 -8.71 12.61
N ALA A 6 44.88 -7.41 12.68
CA ALA A 6 45.81 -6.48 13.31
C ALA A 6 45.06 -5.67 14.36
N GLY A 7 45.52 -5.77 15.62
CA GLY A 7 45.15 -4.90 16.73
C GLY A 7 46.33 -4.01 17.10
N ILE A 8 46.05 -2.91 17.81
CA ILE A 8 47.04 -2.03 18.43
C ILE A 8 46.72 -1.87 19.93
N CYS A 9 47.77 -2.02 20.75
CA CYS A 9 47.91 -1.80 22.20
C CYS A 9 47.36 -0.43 22.66
N GLY A 10 46.94 -0.17 23.90
CA GLY A 10 47.25 -0.79 25.20
C GLY A 10 48.13 0.14 26.03
N VAL A 11 47.61 0.67 27.16
CA VAL A 11 48.42 1.08 28.33
C VAL A 11 47.64 0.79 29.60
N LEU A 12 48.28 0.05 30.50
CA LEU A 12 47.85 -0.43 31.80
C LEU A 12 48.84 0.15 32.84
N VAL A 13 48.36 0.69 33.96
CA VAL A 13 49.17 0.88 35.19
C VAL A 13 48.31 0.49 36.40
N VAL A 14 48.95 -0.22 37.34
CA VAL A 14 48.37 -1.04 38.42
C VAL A 14 48.90 -0.59 39.80
N CYS A 15 48.10 -0.90 40.85
CA CYS A 15 48.38 -0.95 42.32
C CYS A 15 48.42 0.39 43.09
N GLY A 16 47.92 0.56 44.32
CA GLY A 16 47.27 -0.31 45.33
C GLY A 16 47.53 0.25 46.76
N GLY A 17 46.54 0.23 47.69
CA GLY A 17 46.78 0.13 49.15
C GLY A 17 46.40 1.30 50.13
N CYS A 18 45.37 1.03 50.96
CA CYS A 18 45.15 1.28 52.41
C CYS A 18 45.19 2.68 53.11
N GLY A 19 44.10 2.98 53.87
CA GLY A 19 44.18 3.44 55.28
C GLY A 19 43.32 4.63 55.76
N GLY A 20 42.35 4.40 56.67
CA GLY A 20 41.94 5.35 57.74
C GLY A 20 40.49 5.91 57.76
N ALA A 21 39.73 5.64 58.85
CA ALA A 21 38.39 6.21 59.19
C ALA A 21 38.46 7.22 60.37
N PRO A 22 37.41 8.01 60.70
CA PRO A 22 36.52 7.70 61.86
C PRO A 22 35.06 8.28 61.76
N PRO A 23 34.22 8.42 62.82
CA PRO A 23 33.14 7.49 63.24
C PRO A 23 31.68 8.04 63.17
N LYS A 24 30.72 7.16 63.50
CA LYS A 24 29.23 7.26 63.42
C LYS A 24 28.58 7.90 64.67
N PRO A 25 27.39 8.53 64.58
CA PRO A 25 26.16 8.02 65.27
C PRO A 25 24.85 8.38 64.48
N ALA A 26 23.61 7.96 64.74
CA ALA A 26 22.92 6.89 65.48
C ALA A 26 21.48 6.81 64.87
N ALA A 27 20.76 5.69 65.01
CA ALA A 27 19.43 5.45 64.43
C ALA A 27 18.28 5.68 65.44
N PRO A 28 17.04 5.92 64.96
CA PRO A 28 15.82 5.57 65.70
C PRO A 28 14.83 4.76 64.80
N PRO A 29 13.67 4.31 65.33
CA PRO A 29 13.41 2.92 65.69
C PRO A 29 12.59 2.14 64.64
N VAL A 30 12.63 0.81 64.77
CA VAL A 30 11.81 -0.14 64.03
C VAL A 30 10.35 -0.04 64.50
N ALA A 31 9.43 0.20 63.57
CA ALA A 31 8.00 0.01 63.76
C ALA A 31 7.50 -1.10 62.82
N THR A 32 6.79 -2.03 63.43
CA THR A 32 6.17 -3.25 62.89
C THR A 32 5.20 -2.95 61.76
N VAL A 33 5.42 -3.51 60.57
CA VAL A 33 4.46 -3.49 59.45
C VAL A 33 3.66 -4.78 59.46
N ALA A 34 2.34 -4.65 59.56
CA ALA A 34 1.36 -5.73 59.41
C ALA A 34 1.43 -6.36 58.00
N PRO A 35 1.09 -7.66 57.84
CA PRO A 35 1.12 -8.29 56.53
C PRO A 35 0.05 -7.65 55.60
N PRO A 36 0.37 -7.39 54.31
CA PRO A 36 -0.63 -6.92 53.36
C PRO A 36 -1.67 -8.02 53.07
N PRO A 37 -2.93 -7.64 52.81
CA PRO A 37 -3.99 -8.60 52.50
C PRO A 37 -3.71 -9.31 51.17
N SER A 38 -4.05 -10.60 51.12
CA SER A 38 -4.04 -11.42 49.91
C SER A 38 -4.92 -10.78 48.83
N ALA A 39 -4.30 -10.10 47.87
CA ALA A 39 -4.94 -9.70 46.64
C ALA A 39 -4.72 -10.82 45.62
N THR A 40 -5.76 -11.63 45.42
CA THR A 40 -5.92 -12.49 44.26
C THR A 40 -5.91 -11.60 43.02
N THR A 41 -4.75 -11.39 42.41
CA THR A 41 -4.68 -10.83 41.07
C THR A 41 -5.10 -11.92 40.10
N ALA A 42 -6.38 -11.89 39.73
CA ALA A 42 -6.83 -12.48 38.49
C ALA A 42 -5.93 -11.91 37.39
N ARG A 43 -5.12 -12.77 36.78
CA ARG A 43 -4.37 -12.44 35.58
C ARG A 43 -5.42 -12.12 34.52
N GLU A 44 -5.56 -10.85 34.20
CA GLU A 44 -6.44 -10.37 33.14
C GLU A 44 -6.10 -11.19 31.89
N ALA A 45 -7.10 -11.93 31.39
CA ALA A 45 -6.96 -12.67 30.15
C ALA A 45 -6.53 -11.68 29.05
N PRO A 46 -5.75 -12.11 28.04
CA PRO A 46 -5.57 -11.28 26.85
C PRO A 46 -6.96 -10.83 26.38
N PRO A 47 -7.14 -9.55 26.01
CA PRO A 47 -8.45 -9.05 25.63
C PRO A 47 -9.04 -10.00 24.58
N GLU A 48 -10.24 -10.53 24.85
CA GLU A 48 -11.00 -11.22 23.82
C GLU A 48 -11.06 -10.29 22.61
N PRO A 49 -10.76 -10.75 21.38
CA PRO A 49 -10.95 -9.91 20.21
C PRO A 49 -12.44 -9.57 20.14
N LYS A 50 -12.75 -8.32 20.46
CA LYS A 50 -14.11 -7.84 20.54
C LYS A 50 -14.55 -7.52 19.12
N PRO A 51 -15.63 -8.13 18.58
CA PRO A 51 -16.03 -7.87 17.22
C PRO A 51 -16.70 -6.49 17.15
N PRO A 52 -16.37 -5.73 16.12
CA PRO A 52 -17.40 -5.43 15.13
C PRO A 52 -16.91 -5.89 13.75
N ALA A 53 -17.75 -6.65 13.05
CA ALA A 53 -17.61 -6.71 11.61
C ALA A 53 -17.71 -5.28 11.07
N PRO A 54 -16.88 -4.91 10.08
CA PRO A 54 -17.14 -3.79 9.22
C PRO A 54 -18.58 -3.68 8.73
N ALA A 55 -19.00 -2.46 8.39
CA ALA A 55 -20.21 -2.22 7.65
C ALA A 55 -20.21 -3.00 6.32
N GLY A 56 -20.89 -4.14 6.32
CA GLY A 56 -21.11 -4.97 5.14
C GLY A 56 -19.94 -5.88 4.73
N THR A 57 -20.28 -6.89 3.93
CA THR A 57 -19.37 -7.79 3.23
C THR A 57 -18.43 -7.03 2.29
N VAL A 58 -17.33 -7.67 1.87
CA VAL A 58 -16.41 -7.10 0.86
C VAL A 58 -17.14 -6.69 -0.42
N LEU A 59 -18.14 -7.49 -0.87
CA LEU A 59 -19.01 -7.12 -1.99
C LEU A 59 -19.79 -5.82 -1.76
N GLU A 60 -20.35 -5.65 -0.57
CA GLU A 60 -21.06 -4.42 -0.21
C GLU A 60 -20.12 -3.22 -0.18
N ARG A 61 -18.90 -3.38 0.36
CA ARG A 61 -17.89 -2.31 0.34
C ARG A 61 -17.43 -1.96 -1.07
N ILE A 62 -17.24 -2.95 -1.95
CA ILE A 62 -17.01 -2.69 -3.38
C ILE A 62 -18.16 -1.91 -3.98
N ALA A 63 -19.42 -2.21 -3.63
CA ALA A 63 -20.56 -1.46 -4.16
C ALA A 63 -20.65 -0.02 -3.58
N GLN A 64 -20.31 0.17 -2.31
CA GLN A 64 -20.55 1.39 -1.53
C GLN A 64 -19.36 2.34 -1.45
N GLY A 65 -18.14 1.90 -1.78
CA GLY A 65 -16.92 2.68 -1.58
C GLY A 65 -16.97 4.09 -2.18
N VAL A 66 -16.07 4.95 -1.69
CA VAL A 66 -15.98 6.34 -2.13
C VAL A 66 -15.27 6.43 -3.49
N GLY A 67 -15.84 7.21 -4.41
CA GLY A 67 -15.21 7.54 -5.70
C GLY A 67 -14.34 8.79 -5.59
N SER A 68 -13.76 9.23 -6.71
CA SER A 68 -13.08 10.54 -6.72
C SER A 68 -14.05 11.66 -6.33
N PRO A 69 -13.69 12.55 -5.37
CA PRO A 69 -14.55 13.67 -4.96
C PRO A 69 -14.51 14.83 -5.97
N CYS A 70 -13.75 14.68 -7.05
CA CYS A 70 -13.58 15.69 -8.08
C CYS A 70 -14.88 15.94 -8.85
N ARG A 71 -15.23 17.22 -9.03
CA ARG A 71 -16.37 17.66 -9.85
C ARG A 71 -15.89 18.07 -11.23
N GLU A 72 -16.57 17.57 -12.24
CA GLU A 72 -16.28 17.89 -13.64
C GLU A 72 -17.06 19.13 -14.11
N SER A 73 -16.41 19.94 -14.93
CA SER A 73 -17.02 21.02 -15.70
C SER A 73 -16.27 21.26 -17.01
N LYS A 74 -16.79 22.13 -17.89
CA LYS A 74 -16.05 22.59 -19.08
C LYS A 74 -14.92 23.53 -18.68
N LEU A 75 -13.73 23.31 -19.24
CA LEU A 75 -12.58 24.17 -19.04
C LEU A 75 -12.91 25.59 -19.56
N PRO A 76 -12.75 26.64 -18.74
CA PRO A 76 -12.98 28.02 -19.18
C PRO A 76 -12.09 28.41 -20.37
N ALA A 77 -12.66 29.15 -21.34
CA ALA A 77 -11.97 29.55 -22.58
C ALA A 77 -10.63 30.28 -22.35
N LYS A 78 -10.50 31.03 -21.25
CA LYS A 78 -9.24 31.70 -20.87
C LYS A 78 -8.07 30.74 -20.63
N TYR A 79 -8.35 29.48 -20.32
CA TYR A 79 -7.36 28.42 -20.11
C TYR A 79 -7.19 27.52 -21.33
N HIS A 80 -7.93 27.75 -22.42
CA HIS A 80 -7.76 26.97 -23.64
C HIS A 80 -6.41 27.25 -24.28
N GLY A 81 -5.86 26.22 -24.91
CA GLY A 81 -4.55 26.26 -25.54
C GLY A 81 -4.04 24.86 -25.80
N PRO A 82 -2.98 24.72 -26.62
CA PRO A 82 -2.34 23.43 -26.80
C PRO A 82 -1.73 22.97 -25.46
N PRO A 83 -1.71 21.66 -25.18
CA PRO A 83 -0.95 21.12 -24.06
C PRO A 83 0.50 21.55 -24.14
N VAL A 84 1.09 21.90 -23.00
CA VAL A 84 2.50 22.29 -22.90
C VAL A 84 3.36 21.14 -22.36
N PRO A 85 4.65 21.04 -22.74
CA PRO A 85 5.55 20.07 -22.12
C PRO A 85 5.81 20.39 -20.65
N LEU A 86 5.86 19.37 -19.79
CA LEU A 86 6.14 19.54 -18.35
C LEU A 86 7.46 20.28 -18.07
N ALA A 87 8.47 20.06 -18.91
CA ALA A 87 9.79 20.69 -18.77
C ALA A 87 9.74 22.23 -18.79
N SER A 88 8.71 22.82 -19.40
CA SER A 88 8.53 24.27 -19.52
C SER A 88 8.38 24.97 -18.16
N ASN A 89 7.86 24.27 -17.15
CA ASN A 89 7.64 24.81 -15.79
C ASN A 89 8.73 24.40 -14.78
N LEU A 90 9.57 23.41 -15.11
CA LEU A 90 10.69 22.98 -14.25
C LEU A 90 11.88 23.97 -14.24
N GLY A 91 11.91 24.90 -15.19
CA GLY A 91 13.03 25.84 -15.42
C GLY A 91 13.08 27.08 -14.51
N ARG A 92 12.21 27.22 -13.51
CA ARG A 92 12.23 28.36 -12.57
C ARG A 92 12.46 27.90 -11.12
N GLY A 93 13.70 27.56 -10.79
CA GLY A 93 14.16 27.52 -9.39
C GLY A 93 13.67 26.36 -8.51
N LEU A 94 13.03 25.32 -9.07
CA LEU A 94 12.63 24.13 -8.31
C LEU A 94 13.85 23.21 -8.08
N ALA A 95 14.55 23.41 -6.97
CA ALA A 95 15.50 22.42 -6.43
C ALA A 95 14.75 21.26 -5.75
N LEU A 96 13.81 20.63 -6.45
CA LEU A 96 12.94 19.59 -5.89
C LEU A 96 13.21 18.23 -6.54
N SER A 97 13.37 17.21 -5.72
CA SER A 97 13.27 15.81 -6.17
C SER A 97 11.81 15.52 -6.46
N LEU A 98 11.46 15.40 -7.75
CA LEU A 98 10.11 15.06 -8.17
C LEU A 98 9.89 13.54 -8.10
N PRO A 99 8.67 13.09 -7.75
CA PRO A 99 8.28 11.70 -7.93
C PRO A 99 8.50 11.25 -9.39
N ARG A 100 8.87 9.99 -9.55
CA ARG A 100 8.88 9.36 -10.88
C ARG A 100 7.49 9.49 -11.50
N ARG A 101 7.44 9.66 -12.82
CA ARG A 101 6.18 9.78 -13.59
C ARG A 101 5.31 10.97 -13.18
N THR A 102 5.95 12.07 -12.76
CA THR A 102 5.29 13.37 -12.61
C THR A 102 4.58 13.76 -13.90
N VAL A 103 3.34 14.23 -13.77
CA VAL A 103 2.43 14.60 -14.86
C VAL A 103 2.34 16.12 -14.97
N THR A 104 2.14 16.80 -13.84
CA THR A 104 2.07 18.26 -13.76
C THR A 104 2.61 18.74 -12.43
N VAL A 105 3.17 19.95 -12.43
CA VAL A 105 3.67 20.64 -11.25
C VAL A 105 3.31 22.12 -11.33
N ASP A 106 2.95 22.69 -10.20
CA ASP A 106 2.73 24.12 -10.03
C ASP A 106 3.31 24.57 -8.69
N THR A 107 3.83 25.78 -8.64
CA THR A 107 4.34 26.39 -7.41
C THR A 107 3.66 27.73 -7.22
N GLN A 108 2.87 27.83 -6.15
CA GLN A 108 2.12 29.02 -5.80
C GLN A 108 2.59 29.55 -4.45
N GLY A 109 3.38 30.64 -4.49
CA GLY A 109 4.04 31.17 -3.31
C GLY A 109 5.06 30.16 -2.76
N GLN A 110 4.83 29.67 -1.55
CA GLN A 110 5.68 28.68 -0.86
C GLN A 110 5.11 27.25 -0.94
N ARG A 111 3.97 27.05 -1.60
CA ARG A 111 3.37 25.73 -1.79
C ARG A 111 3.77 25.18 -3.14
N THR A 112 4.19 23.92 -3.17
CA THR A 112 4.42 23.17 -4.41
C THR A 112 3.41 22.05 -4.49
N VAL A 113 2.78 21.92 -5.65
CA VAL A 113 1.82 20.87 -5.96
C VAL A 113 2.37 20.04 -7.10
N VAL A 114 2.48 18.74 -6.88
CA VAL A 114 2.92 17.78 -7.89
C VAL A 114 1.83 16.73 -8.06
N VAL A 115 1.40 16.50 -9.29
CA VAL A 115 0.54 15.37 -9.61
C VAL A 115 1.36 14.36 -10.38
N TYR A 116 1.31 13.11 -9.96
CA TYR A 116 2.13 12.04 -10.52
C TYR A 116 1.36 10.72 -10.60
N ARG A 117 1.93 9.75 -11.31
CA ARG A 117 1.35 8.40 -11.47
C ARG A 117 2.03 7.41 -10.54
N SER A 118 1.25 6.59 -9.85
CA SER A 118 1.72 5.57 -8.91
C SER A 118 1.02 4.22 -9.11
N TYR A 119 1.74 3.12 -8.83
CA TYR A 119 1.20 1.76 -8.81
C TYR A 119 0.90 1.23 -7.41
N ALA A 120 1.04 2.08 -6.38
CA ALA A 120 0.92 1.67 -4.99
C ALA A 120 -0.46 1.07 -4.64
N LEU A 121 -1.55 1.61 -5.22
CA LEU A 121 -2.93 1.15 -5.01
C LEU A 121 -3.68 0.87 -6.32
N ASP A 122 -2.99 1.02 -7.45
CA ASP A 122 -3.53 0.83 -8.78
C ASP A 122 -2.49 0.01 -9.55
N PRO A 123 -2.52 -1.33 -9.48
CA PRO A 123 -1.51 -2.17 -10.11
C PRO A 123 -1.35 -1.89 -11.60
N SER A 124 -0.15 -2.15 -12.11
CA SER A 124 0.06 -2.15 -13.56
C SER A 124 -0.86 -3.18 -14.23
N SER A 125 -1.78 -2.70 -15.06
CA SER A 125 -2.69 -3.53 -15.87
C SER A 125 -2.07 -3.82 -17.25
N GLU A 126 -2.67 -4.71 -18.03
CA GLU A 126 -2.32 -4.89 -19.46
C GLU A 126 -2.48 -3.60 -20.29
N LEU A 127 -3.23 -2.63 -19.78
CA LEU A 127 -3.43 -1.32 -20.37
C LEU A 127 -2.47 -0.25 -19.78
N GLY A 128 -1.67 -0.62 -18.77
CA GLY A 128 -0.61 0.21 -18.21
C GLY A 128 -1.07 1.28 -17.21
N ASP A 129 -2.31 1.18 -16.72
CA ASP A 129 -2.94 2.26 -15.94
C ASP A 129 -2.30 2.38 -14.56
N ALA A 130 -1.95 3.61 -14.20
CA ALA A 130 -1.47 3.97 -12.87
C ALA A 130 -2.45 4.96 -12.23
N GLY A 131 -2.62 4.87 -10.91
CA GLY A 131 -3.40 5.81 -10.14
C GLY A 131 -2.77 7.20 -10.15
N TYR A 132 -3.58 8.25 -10.22
CA TYR A 132 -3.07 9.60 -10.02
C TYR A 132 -2.99 9.92 -8.53
N ARG A 133 -1.83 10.42 -8.11
CA ARG A 133 -1.55 10.89 -6.76
C ARG A 133 -1.11 12.34 -6.77
N LEU A 134 -1.37 13.00 -5.66
CA LEU A 134 -1.11 14.41 -5.40
C LEU A 134 -0.11 14.53 -4.26
N GLN A 135 1.03 15.13 -4.54
CA GLN A 135 1.98 15.55 -3.53
C GLN A 135 1.82 17.05 -3.28
N LEU A 136 1.36 17.42 -2.08
CA LEU A 136 1.34 18.80 -1.62
C LEU A 136 2.51 19.04 -0.68
N ARG A 137 3.36 20.01 -1.02
CA ARG A 137 4.44 20.48 -0.16
C ARG A 137 4.10 21.87 0.36
N ASP A 138 4.13 22.05 1.67
CA ASP A 138 3.93 23.34 2.31
C ASP A 138 5.24 24.15 2.45
N ALA A 139 5.11 25.37 2.96
CA ALA A 139 6.24 26.28 3.19
C ALA A 139 7.25 25.74 4.23
N GLY A 140 6.80 24.90 5.15
CA GLY A 140 7.64 24.23 6.16
C GLY A 140 8.35 23.00 5.62
N GLY A 141 8.08 22.62 4.36
CA GLY A 141 8.63 21.43 3.73
C GLY A 141 7.92 20.14 4.09
N LYS A 142 6.81 20.18 4.83
CA LYS A 142 5.95 19.01 5.07
C LYS A 142 5.37 18.58 3.73
N VAL A 143 5.33 17.27 3.52
CA VAL A 143 4.84 16.64 2.31
C VAL A 143 3.62 15.80 2.67
N GLU A 144 2.52 16.07 1.99
CA GLU A 144 1.30 15.25 2.01
C GLU A 144 1.20 14.53 0.67
N ASP A 145 0.77 13.27 0.69
CA ASP A 145 0.63 12.44 -0.51
C ASP A 145 -0.74 11.79 -0.52
N LEU A 146 -1.61 12.21 -1.44
CA LEU A 146 -3.03 11.87 -1.47
C LEU A 146 -3.39 11.18 -2.78
N SER A 147 -4.24 10.15 -2.72
CA SER A 147 -4.84 9.55 -3.91
C SER A 147 -5.92 10.47 -4.49
N LEU A 148 -5.98 10.61 -5.82
CA LEU A 148 -7.08 11.31 -6.47
C LEU A 148 -8.33 10.44 -6.67
N GLY A 149 -8.23 9.14 -6.40
CA GLY A 149 -9.32 8.18 -6.52
C GLY A 149 -9.64 7.71 -7.94
N PHE A 150 -8.87 8.14 -8.94
CA PHE A 150 -9.00 7.70 -10.33
C PHE A 150 -7.64 7.46 -10.98
N SER A 151 -7.66 6.70 -12.07
CA SER A 151 -6.45 6.18 -12.72
C SER A 151 -6.34 6.76 -14.13
N GLU A 152 -5.15 6.71 -14.71
CA GLU A 152 -4.93 7.13 -16.09
C GLU A 152 -5.90 6.41 -17.04
N MET A 153 -6.50 7.16 -17.97
CA MET A 153 -7.51 6.67 -18.95
C MET A 153 -8.81 6.14 -18.33
N ARG A 154 -9.02 6.29 -17.01
CA ARG A 154 -10.24 5.88 -16.31
C ARG A 154 -10.73 6.93 -15.30
N PRO A 155 -11.64 7.84 -15.71
CA PRO A 155 -12.05 8.14 -17.09
C PRO A 155 -11.20 9.23 -17.74
N TYR A 156 -10.21 9.77 -17.02
CA TYR A 156 -9.50 10.98 -17.41
C TYR A 156 -8.03 10.72 -17.75
N VAL A 157 -7.52 11.54 -18.68
CA VAL A 157 -6.09 11.78 -18.83
C VAL A 157 -5.82 13.21 -18.43
N ILE A 158 -4.93 13.41 -17.46
CA ILE A 158 -4.54 14.75 -17.02
C ILE A 158 -3.67 15.39 -18.11
N VAL A 159 -4.08 16.59 -18.52
CA VAL A 159 -3.39 17.39 -19.54
C VAL A 159 -2.63 18.50 -18.84
N HIS A 160 -1.32 18.60 -19.08
CA HIS A 160 -0.54 19.71 -18.56
C HIS A 160 -0.96 21.02 -19.25
N ASN A 161 -1.35 22.01 -18.44
CA ASN A 161 -1.82 23.32 -18.88
C ASN A 161 -1.15 24.40 -18.02
N ASP A 162 -0.32 25.24 -18.63
CA ASP A 162 0.43 26.31 -17.98
C ASP A 162 -0.45 27.51 -17.58
N LYS A 163 -1.62 27.65 -18.18
CA LYS A 163 -2.55 28.74 -17.88
C LYS A 163 -3.46 28.46 -16.69
N LEU A 164 -3.65 27.18 -16.34
CA LEU A 164 -4.52 26.76 -15.23
C LEU A 164 -3.67 26.55 -13.96
N PRO A 165 -3.81 27.41 -12.94
CA PRO A 165 -3.15 27.18 -11.66
C PRO A 165 -3.70 25.91 -11.01
N LEU A 166 -2.83 25.03 -10.50
CA LEU A 166 -3.27 23.75 -9.92
C LEU A 166 -4.02 23.93 -8.61
N LEU A 167 -3.85 25.06 -7.91
CA LEU A 167 -4.66 25.41 -6.74
C LEU A 167 -5.54 26.63 -7.02
N ASP A 168 -6.78 26.55 -6.55
CA ASP A 168 -7.73 27.66 -6.38
C ASP A 168 -8.27 27.60 -4.95
N GLY A 169 -7.62 28.35 -4.04
CA GLY A 169 -7.89 28.24 -2.61
C GLY A 169 -7.53 26.85 -2.06
N ASP A 170 -8.55 26.11 -1.63
CA ASP A 170 -8.47 24.75 -1.10
C ASP A 170 -8.95 23.67 -2.10
N ASP A 171 -9.16 24.05 -3.36
CA ASP A 171 -9.47 23.12 -4.43
C ASP A 171 -8.22 22.85 -5.29
N LEU A 172 -7.96 21.58 -5.59
CA LEU A 172 -7.10 21.18 -6.69
C LEU A 172 -7.86 21.35 -8.01
N GLN A 173 -7.23 21.97 -8.99
CA GLN A 173 -7.72 22.12 -10.35
C GLN A 173 -6.87 21.33 -11.34
N LEU A 174 -7.51 20.53 -12.19
CA LEU A 174 -6.84 19.76 -13.22
C LEU A 174 -7.52 19.98 -14.57
N ALA A 175 -6.74 20.33 -15.59
CA ALA A 175 -7.19 20.23 -16.97
C ALA A 175 -7.10 18.76 -17.38
N VAL A 176 -8.20 18.22 -17.92
CA VAL A 176 -8.27 16.81 -18.32
C VAL A 176 -8.97 16.65 -19.66
N ASP A 177 -8.63 15.56 -20.33
CA ASP A 177 -9.45 14.97 -21.39
C ASP A 177 -10.18 13.75 -20.81
N ALA A 178 -11.47 13.59 -21.08
CA ALA A 178 -12.14 12.31 -20.87
C ALA A 178 -11.77 11.36 -22.00
N ARG A 179 -11.17 10.22 -21.63
CA ARG A 179 -10.79 9.13 -22.53
C ARG A 179 -11.13 7.82 -21.86
N GLU A 180 -12.42 7.59 -21.63
CA GLU A 180 -12.89 6.36 -21.01
C GLU A 180 -12.84 5.24 -22.04
N LEU A 181 -11.99 4.23 -21.79
CA LEU A 181 -11.95 3.02 -22.60
C LEU A 181 -13.22 2.20 -22.38
N ASP A 182 -13.72 1.61 -23.47
CA ASP A 182 -14.70 0.52 -23.38
C ASP A 182 -13.93 -0.78 -23.12
N ASP A 183 -13.81 -1.17 -21.86
CA ASP A 183 -13.09 -2.38 -21.45
C ASP A 183 -13.67 -3.67 -22.08
N ALA A 184 -14.96 -3.66 -22.45
CA ALA A 184 -15.59 -4.77 -23.17
C ALA A 184 -15.11 -4.89 -24.63
N SER A 185 -14.54 -3.81 -25.18
CA SER A 185 -13.94 -3.80 -26.52
C SER A 185 -12.51 -4.34 -26.57
N VAL A 186 -11.87 -4.57 -25.41
CA VAL A 186 -10.52 -5.13 -25.33
C VAL A 186 -10.58 -6.64 -25.60
N THR A 187 -10.53 -7.02 -26.88
CA THR A 187 -10.45 -8.40 -27.37
C THR A 187 -9.01 -8.82 -27.69
N PHE A 188 -8.75 -10.14 -27.77
CA PHE A 188 -7.51 -10.67 -28.33
C PHE A 188 -7.77 -11.49 -29.61
N PRO A 189 -7.06 -11.22 -30.73
CA PRO A 189 -6.16 -10.08 -30.94
C PRO A 189 -6.90 -8.73 -30.84
N PRO A 190 -6.20 -7.64 -30.52
CA PRO A 190 -6.83 -6.34 -30.37
C PRO A 190 -7.36 -5.84 -31.71
N VAL A 191 -8.68 -5.71 -31.84
CA VAL A 191 -9.32 -5.12 -33.02
C VAL A 191 -10.11 -3.88 -32.58
N GLY A 192 -9.42 -2.74 -32.60
CA GLY A 192 -10.03 -1.42 -32.39
C GLY A 192 -10.54 -1.19 -30.97
N LEU A 193 -9.68 -0.65 -30.10
CA LEU A 193 -10.10 -0.10 -28.81
C LEU A 193 -11.13 1.00 -29.04
N ARG A 194 -12.31 0.86 -28.44
CA ARG A 194 -13.36 1.88 -28.51
C ARG A 194 -13.29 2.74 -27.27
N ALA A 195 -13.49 4.05 -27.45
CA ALA A 195 -13.73 4.94 -26.32
C ALA A 195 -15.23 4.93 -26.01
N LYS A 196 -15.59 4.62 -24.77
CA LYS A 196 -16.94 4.79 -24.24
C LYS A 196 -17.30 6.28 -24.14
N ARG A 197 -16.31 7.11 -23.82
CA ARG A 197 -16.43 8.57 -23.77
C ARG A 197 -15.18 9.25 -24.29
N GLN A 198 -15.36 10.27 -25.12
CA GLN A 198 -14.27 11.11 -25.60
C GLN A 198 -14.69 12.58 -25.57
N GLU A 199 -14.17 13.32 -24.59
CA GLU A 199 -14.38 14.76 -24.46
C GLU A 199 -13.05 15.44 -24.12
N LYS A 200 -12.88 16.66 -24.61
CA LYS A 200 -11.69 17.48 -24.38
C LYS A 200 -12.04 18.73 -23.60
N ASP A 201 -11.00 19.38 -23.10
CA ASP A 201 -11.09 20.67 -22.44
C ASP A 201 -12.08 20.62 -21.26
N LEU A 202 -11.84 19.67 -20.35
CA LEU A 202 -12.56 19.55 -19.10
C LEU A 202 -11.71 20.09 -17.94
N LEU A 203 -12.39 20.55 -16.90
CA LEU A 203 -11.81 20.96 -15.64
C LEU A 203 -12.34 20.04 -14.55
N LEU A 204 -11.43 19.40 -13.82
CA LEU A 204 -11.73 18.78 -12.54
C LEU A 204 -11.42 19.75 -11.42
N ARG A 205 -12.37 19.91 -10.50
CA ARG A 205 -12.17 20.57 -9.21
C ARG A 205 -12.30 19.56 -8.09
N CYS A 206 -11.21 19.31 -7.38
CA CYS A 206 -11.15 18.33 -6.30
C CYS A 206 -10.93 19.05 -4.98
N PRO A 207 -11.94 19.07 -4.08
CA PRO A 207 -11.76 19.67 -2.76
C PRO A 207 -10.68 18.93 -1.98
N LEU A 208 -9.64 19.64 -1.55
CA LEU A 208 -8.52 18.99 -0.84
C LEU A 208 -8.96 18.40 0.51
N ALA A 209 -10.02 18.92 1.13
CA ALA A 209 -10.57 18.37 2.37
C ALA A 209 -11.12 16.95 2.16
N GLU A 210 -11.83 16.71 1.06
CA GLU A 210 -12.39 15.38 0.73
C GLU A 210 -11.30 14.39 0.35
N LEU A 211 -10.22 14.85 -0.33
CA LEU A 211 -9.05 14.01 -0.62
C LEU A 211 -8.25 13.63 0.64
N ARG A 212 -8.41 14.36 1.74
CA ARG A 212 -7.75 14.10 3.04
C ARG A 212 -8.64 13.35 4.02
N LYS A 213 -9.88 13.05 3.66
CA LYS A 213 -10.82 12.42 4.57
C LYS A 213 -10.30 11.03 4.90
N ASP A 214 -10.12 10.82 6.20
CA ASP A 214 -9.64 9.61 6.85
C ASP A 214 -10.55 9.47 8.07
N THR A 215 -11.50 8.53 7.97
CA THR A 215 -12.64 8.48 8.87
C THR A 215 -12.33 7.79 10.20
N ASP A 216 -11.41 6.83 10.21
CA ASP A 216 -10.98 6.10 11.42
C ASP A 216 -9.62 6.57 11.97
N GLY A 217 -8.85 7.32 11.19
CA GLY A 217 -7.59 7.92 11.60
C GLY A 217 -6.40 6.96 11.55
N ASP A 218 -6.45 5.86 10.79
CA ASP A 218 -5.33 4.94 10.62
C ASP A 218 -4.21 5.51 9.72
N GLY A 219 -4.55 6.55 8.94
CA GLY A 219 -3.66 7.25 8.03
C GLY A 219 -3.72 6.78 6.57
N LEU A 220 -4.68 5.92 6.21
CA LEU A 220 -5.22 5.80 4.87
C LEU A 220 -6.41 6.75 4.71
N THR A 221 -6.55 7.34 3.54
CA THR A 221 -7.76 8.11 3.24
C THR A 221 -8.91 7.18 2.87
N ASP A 222 -10.17 7.59 3.09
CA ASP A 222 -11.37 6.83 2.70
C ASP A 222 -11.33 6.38 1.22
N ILE A 223 -10.65 7.16 0.37
CA ILE A 223 -10.45 6.89 -1.05
C ILE A 223 -9.46 5.74 -1.27
N GLU A 224 -8.39 5.70 -0.49
CA GLU A 224 -7.38 4.63 -0.53
C GLU A 224 -7.94 3.34 0.04
N GLU A 225 -8.70 3.44 1.12
CA GLU A 225 -9.45 2.33 1.69
C GLU A 225 -10.49 1.76 0.74
N ALA A 226 -11.21 2.62 0.00
CA ALA A 226 -12.11 2.15 -1.05
C ALA A 226 -11.38 1.34 -2.14
N ARG A 227 -10.08 1.60 -2.38
CA ARG A 227 -9.23 0.81 -3.29
C ARG A 227 -8.76 -0.49 -2.66
N LEU A 228 -8.50 -0.50 -1.35
CA LEU A 228 -8.13 -1.70 -0.60
C LEU A 228 -9.35 -2.54 -0.18
N VAL A 229 -10.56 -2.02 -0.37
CA VAL A 229 -11.81 -2.64 0.08
C VAL A 229 -11.85 -2.85 1.60
N THR A 230 -11.14 -2.00 2.33
CA THR A 230 -11.17 -1.92 3.80
C THR A 230 -12.39 -1.13 4.27
N ASP A 231 -12.67 -1.15 5.56
CA ASP A 231 -13.74 -0.37 6.14
C ASP A 231 -13.22 0.97 6.66
N PRO A 232 -13.68 2.10 6.10
CA PRO A 232 -13.22 3.42 6.54
C PRO A 232 -13.58 3.80 7.98
N SER A 233 -14.36 2.97 8.67
CA SER A 233 -14.67 3.14 10.08
C SER A 233 -13.90 2.18 11.00
N SER A 234 -12.94 1.41 10.47
CA SER A 234 -12.20 0.39 11.21
C SER A 234 -10.72 0.41 10.88
N VAL A 235 -9.92 0.85 11.86
CA VAL A 235 -8.44 0.93 11.77
C VAL A 235 -7.79 -0.40 11.36
N ASP A 236 -8.42 -1.53 11.69
CA ASP A 236 -8.00 -2.90 11.38
C ASP A 236 -9.25 -3.64 10.85
N THR A 237 -9.32 -3.84 9.54
CA THR A 237 -10.53 -4.35 8.88
C THR A 237 -10.76 -5.85 9.13
N ASP A 238 -9.70 -6.64 9.23
CA ASP A 238 -9.80 -8.10 9.36
C ASP A 238 -9.55 -8.61 10.79
N GLY A 239 -9.12 -7.73 11.68
CA GLY A 239 -9.02 -7.95 13.11
C GLY A 239 -7.77 -8.71 13.55
N ASP A 240 -6.71 -8.69 12.76
CA ASP A 240 -5.48 -9.43 13.04
C ASP A 240 -4.46 -8.67 13.90
N GLY A 241 -4.75 -7.40 14.20
CA GLY A 241 -3.95 -6.52 15.04
C GLY A 241 -2.97 -5.64 14.28
N LEU A 242 -2.93 -5.71 12.95
CA LEU A 242 -2.26 -4.75 12.08
C LEU A 242 -3.29 -3.73 11.57
N SER A 243 -2.95 -2.44 11.60
CA SER A 243 -3.82 -1.45 10.95
C SER A 243 -3.81 -1.65 9.44
N ASP A 244 -4.89 -1.35 8.75
CA ASP A 244 -5.02 -1.52 7.30
C ASP A 244 -3.89 -0.81 6.53
N LYS A 245 -3.46 0.35 7.02
CA LYS A 245 -2.28 1.06 6.51
C LYS A 245 -0.98 0.26 6.58
N ASP A 246 -0.76 -0.55 7.60
CA ASP A 246 0.51 -1.25 7.80
C ASP A 246 0.41 -2.74 7.43
N ASP A 247 -0.81 -3.24 7.20
CA ASP A 247 -1.07 -4.61 6.80
C ASP A 247 -0.84 -4.84 5.29
N PRO A 248 0.06 -5.76 4.91
CA PRO A 248 0.19 -6.20 3.53
C PRO A 248 -1.04 -6.96 3.00
N ALA A 249 -1.89 -7.53 3.84
CA ALA A 249 -3.06 -8.32 3.43
C ALA A 249 -4.34 -7.95 4.21
N PRO A 250 -4.85 -6.70 4.11
CA PRO A 250 -5.87 -6.08 4.99
C PRO A 250 -7.29 -6.68 4.95
N LEU A 251 -7.46 -7.81 4.25
CA LEU A 251 -8.72 -8.54 4.17
C LEU A 251 -8.61 -9.97 4.70
N GLY A 252 -7.41 -10.42 5.06
CA GLY A 252 -7.13 -11.78 5.49
C GLY A 252 -6.34 -11.79 6.77
N ALA A 253 -6.97 -12.17 7.88
CA ALA A 253 -6.30 -12.21 9.16
C ALA A 253 -5.09 -13.17 9.20
N ASP A 254 -4.05 -12.81 9.97
CA ASP A 254 -2.86 -13.63 10.27
C ASP A 254 -3.23 -14.92 11.05
N ALA A 255 -3.73 -15.92 10.31
CA ALA A 255 -4.06 -17.25 10.81
C ALA A 255 -3.19 -18.33 10.16
N PRO A 256 -2.28 -19.01 10.91
CA PRO A 256 -1.62 -20.19 10.40
C PRO A 256 -2.66 -21.28 10.20
N SER A 257 -2.65 -21.81 9.00
CA SER A 257 -3.69 -22.69 8.51
C SER A 257 -3.01 -23.72 7.61
N THR A 258 -3.77 -24.62 6.99
CA THR A 258 -3.33 -25.90 6.36
C THR A 258 -1.93 -25.88 5.72
N PRO A 259 -1.23 -27.04 5.56
CA PRO A 259 0.09 -27.09 4.91
C PRO A 259 0.15 -26.34 3.57
N GLU A 260 -0.94 -26.32 2.80
CA GLU A 260 -1.06 -25.52 1.57
C GLU A 260 -0.93 -24.01 1.81
N GLN A 261 -1.55 -23.48 2.86
CA GLN A 261 -1.51 -22.06 3.20
C GLN A 261 -0.14 -21.64 3.73
N GLU A 262 0.54 -22.51 4.48
CA GLU A 262 1.94 -22.30 4.85
C GLU A 262 2.82 -22.16 3.60
N VAL A 263 2.65 -23.04 2.62
CA VAL A 263 3.38 -22.99 1.33
C VAL A 263 3.05 -21.69 0.58
N ARG A 264 1.77 -21.29 0.52
CA ARG A 264 1.35 -20.06 -0.16
C ARG A 264 1.99 -18.82 0.47
N GLN A 265 1.94 -18.68 1.80
CA GLN A 265 2.58 -17.56 2.50
C GLN A 265 4.09 -17.53 2.27
N ALA A 266 4.75 -18.69 2.30
CA ALA A 266 6.18 -18.79 2.01
C ALA A 266 6.51 -18.41 0.55
N ALA A 267 5.66 -18.81 -0.41
CA ALA A 267 5.82 -18.45 -1.81
C ALA A 267 5.69 -16.94 -2.03
N TYR A 268 4.77 -16.27 -1.35
CA TYR A 268 4.68 -14.80 -1.39
C TYR A 268 5.97 -14.15 -0.93
N ARG A 269 6.45 -14.54 0.26
CA ARG A 269 7.67 -13.97 0.87
C ARG A 269 8.90 -14.18 0.00
N GLN A 270 9.06 -15.37 -0.58
CA GLN A 270 10.31 -15.76 -1.25
C GLN A 270 10.30 -15.57 -2.77
N LEU A 271 9.20 -15.87 -3.45
CA LEU A 271 9.12 -15.86 -4.92
C LEU A 271 8.49 -14.56 -5.45
N VAL A 272 7.45 -14.06 -4.77
CA VAL A 272 6.65 -12.93 -5.28
C VAL A 272 7.26 -11.58 -4.87
N SER A 273 7.65 -11.38 -3.61
CA SER A 273 8.16 -10.09 -3.09
C SER A 273 9.24 -9.45 -3.98
N GLN A 274 10.14 -10.27 -4.50
CA GLN A 274 11.26 -9.81 -5.33
C GLN A 274 10.81 -9.16 -6.64
N ARG A 275 9.62 -9.50 -7.14
CA ARG A 275 9.10 -9.05 -8.44
C ARG A 275 8.15 -7.86 -8.33
N VAL A 276 7.41 -7.71 -7.23
CA VAL A 276 6.29 -6.75 -7.10
C VAL A 276 6.43 -5.79 -5.91
N LYS A 277 7.65 -5.60 -5.42
CA LYS A 277 7.97 -4.69 -4.31
C LYS A 277 7.27 -3.33 -4.44
N GLY A 278 6.46 -2.99 -3.44
CA GLY A 278 5.75 -1.71 -3.31
C GLY A 278 4.52 -1.56 -4.21
N GLU A 279 4.10 -2.61 -4.92
CA GLU A 279 2.88 -2.59 -5.74
C GLU A 279 1.71 -3.26 -5.00
N LEU A 280 0.49 -2.87 -5.35
CA LEU A 280 -0.71 -3.62 -4.98
C LEU A 280 -0.88 -4.81 -5.93
N LEU A 281 -1.20 -5.96 -5.39
CA LEU A 281 -1.40 -7.20 -6.10
C LEU A 281 -2.84 -7.69 -5.88
N ILE A 282 -3.56 -8.08 -6.93
CA ILE A 282 -4.94 -8.58 -6.80
C ILE A 282 -4.97 -10.06 -7.15
N GLU A 283 -5.32 -10.89 -6.17
CA GLU A 283 -5.41 -12.34 -6.30
C GLU A 283 -6.86 -12.78 -6.36
N GLN A 284 -7.17 -13.75 -7.23
CA GLN A 284 -8.39 -14.53 -7.04
C GLN A 284 -8.11 -15.69 -6.08
N THR A 285 -8.76 -15.71 -4.91
CA THR A 285 -8.74 -16.83 -3.97
C THR A 285 -9.97 -17.73 -4.13
N ASN A 286 -9.75 -19.04 -4.08
CA ASN A 286 -10.83 -20.04 -3.98
C ASN A 286 -10.98 -20.61 -2.56
N GLY A 287 -10.18 -20.10 -1.61
CA GLY A 287 -10.16 -20.53 -0.22
C GLY A 287 -10.14 -19.34 0.73
N PRO A 288 -9.91 -19.56 2.03
CA PRO A 288 -9.74 -18.48 2.99
C PRO A 288 -8.66 -17.49 2.52
N ARG A 289 -8.88 -16.22 2.83
CA ARG A 289 -7.88 -15.17 2.64
C ARG A 289 -6.71 -15.44 3.57
N LEU A 290 -5.53 -15.02 3.13
CA LEU A 290 -4.28 -15.26 3.85
C LEU A 290 -3.82 -13.95 4.46
N GLY A 291 -3.53 -13.96 5.76
CA GLY A 291 -2.65 -12.96 6.34
C GLY A 291 -1.24 -13.11 5.80
N LEU A 292 -0.60 -11.97 5.59
CA LEU A 292 0.76 -11.87 5.08
C LEU A 292 1.55 -10.82 5.85
N SER A 293 2.22 -11.25 6.91
CA SER A 293 3.27 -10.44 7.52
C SER A 293 4.64 -10.59 6.82
N GLY A 294 5.43 -9.50 6.83
CA GLY A 294 6.84 -9.49 6.44
C GLY A 294 7.13 -9.40 4.94
N VAL A 295 6.15 -9.01 4.12
CA VAL A 295 6.33 -8.68 2.70
C VAL A 295 6.31 -7.17 2.49
N ASP A 296 6.89 -6.70 1.38
CA ASP A 296 7.04 -5.27 1.06
C ASP A 296 6.13 -4.81 -0.09
N PHE A 297 5.01 -5.52 -0.30
CA PHE A 297 3.96 -5.25 -1.28
C PHE A 297 2.60 -5.57 -0.65
N ARG A 298 1.50 -5.09 -1.23
CA ARG A 298 0.16 -5.40 -0.72
C ARG A 298 -0.54 -6.45 -1.57
N VAL A 299 -1.38 -7.27 -0.96
CA VAL A 299 -2.26 -8.22 -1.65
C VAL A 299 -3.72 -7.98 -1.27
N LEU A 300 -4.60 -8.03 -2.27
CA LEU A 300 -6.03 -8.18 -2.09
C LEU A 300 -6.45 -9.55 -2.61
N SER A 301 -6.76 -10.46 -1.70
CA SER A 301 -7.30 -11.78 -2.03
C SER A 301 -8.84 -11.71 -2.10
N LEU A 302 -9.37 -11.75 -3.31
CA LEU A 302 -10.80 -11.64 -3.59
C LEU A 302 -11.37 -12.97 -4.08
N THR A 303 -12.58 -13.31 -3.68
CA THR A 303 -13.33 -14.41 -4.30
C THR A 303 -13.62 -14.10 -5.78
N ALA A 304 -14.05 -15.10 -6.56
CA ALA A 304 -14.39 -14.88 -7.97
C ALA A 304 -15.46 -13.79 -8.17
N GLU A 305 -16.49 -13.75 -7.32
CA GLU A 305 -17.56 -12.76 -7.38
C GLU A 305 -17.08 -11.36 -6.95
N GLU A 306 -16.32 -11.28 -5.87
CA GLU A 306 -15.71 -10.02 -5.39
C GLU A 306 -14.76 -9.44 -6.43
N LEU A 307 -13.98 -10.30 -7.06
CA LEU A 307 -13.09 -9.90 -8.13
C LEU A 307 -13.89 -9.34 -9.31
N GLU A 308 -14.95 -10.01 -9.77
CA GLU A 308 -15.78 -9.49 -10.87
C GLU A 308 -16.37 -8.11 -10.52
N ALA A 309 -16.88 -7.95 -9.29
CA ALA A 309 -17.40 -6.67 -8.81
C ALA A 309 -16.31 -5.58 -8.76
N TYR A 310 -15.13 -5.92 -8.24
CA TYR A 310 -13.98 -5.03 -8.15
C TYR A 310 -13.52 -4.57 -9.54
N GLN A 311 -13.41 -5.52 -10.48
CA GLN A 311 -13.04 -5.26 -11.86
C GLN A 311 -14.06 -4.36 -12.55
N LYS A 312 -15.37 -4.61 -12.34
CA LYS A 312 -16.43 -3.78 -12.90
C LYS A 312 -16.39 -2.34 -12.37
N ARG A 313 -16.03 -2.17 -11.10
CA ARG A 313 -15.94 -0.85 -10.47
C ARG A 313 -14.72 -0.06 -10.90
N PHE A 314 -13.55 -0.71 -10.93
CA PHE A 314 -12.26 -0.03 -11.08
C PHE A 314 -11.61 -0.23 -12.46
N GLY A 315 -12.11 -1.12 -13.29
CA GLY A 315 -11.66 -1.37 -14.66
C GLY A 315 -10.34 -2.15 -14.78
N PHE A 316 -9.98 -2.95 -13.78
CA PHE A 316 -8.73 -3.74 -13.79
C PHE A 316 -8.97 -5.19 -14.26
N ARG A 317 -7.91 -5.90 -14.69
CA ARG A 317 -7.90 -7.36 -14.85
C ARG A 317 -6.79 -7.96 -13.97
N VAL A 318 -7.04 -9.13 -13.40
CA VAL A 318 -6.11 -9.85 -12.48
C VAL A 318 -4.72 -9.95 -13.08
N THR A 319 -3.72 -9.65 -12.25
CA THR A 319 -2.32 -9.55 -12.66
C THR A 319 -1.49 -10.78 -12.36
N PHE A 320 -1.94 -11.65 -11.45
CA PHE A 320 -1.20 -12.87 -11.12
C PHE A 320 -2.08 -14.02 -10.64
N LYS A 321 -1.55 -15.24 -10.74
CA LYS A 321 -2.14 -16.43 -10.13
C LYS A 321 -1.05 -17.21 -9.39
N LEU A 322 -1.39 -17.68 -8.19
CA LEU A 322 -0.57 -18.57 -7.39
C LEU A 322 -1.30 -19.91 -7.26
N GLY A 323 -0.70 -20.97 -7.77
CA GLY A 323 -1.17 -22.34 -7.59
C GLY A 323 -0.29 -23.08 -6.61
N VAL A 324 -0.88 -23.79 -5.66
CA VAL A 324 -0.17 -24.74 -4.81
C VAL A 324 -0.83 -26.11 -4.95
N LYS A 325 -0.01 -27.12 -5.22
CA LYS A 325 -0.44 -28.51 -5.29
C LYS A 325 0.40 -29.33 -4.32
N MET A 326 -0.19 -29.66 -3.18
CA MET A 326 0.44 -30.56 -2.21
C MET A 326 0.65 -31.95 -2.83
N GLN A 327 1.83 -32.52 -2.61
CA GLN A 327 2.14 -33.91 -2.94
C GLN A 327 2.02 -34.78 -1.69
N ASP A 328 2.51 -34.25 -0.57
CA ASP A 328 2.33 -34.80 0.78
C ASP A 328 2.42 -33.64 1.81
N ALA A 329 2.59 -33.94 3.10
CA ALA A 329 2.67 -32.92 4.16
C ALA A 329 3.96 -32.08 4.13
N THR A 330 4.97 -32.50 3.36
CA THR A 330 6.33 -31.96 3.30
C THR A 330 6.78 -31.57 1.91
N HIS A 331 6.06 -31.96 0.85
CA HIS A 331 6.36 -31.61 -0.53
C HIS A 331 5.15 -31.00 -1.24
N ALA A 332 5.39 -29.96 -2.01
CA ALA A 332 4.40 -29.34 -2.87
C ALA A 332 5.00 -28.86 -4.19
N LYS A 333 4.15 -28.69 -5.19
CA LYS A 333 4.47 -27.91 -6.39
C LYS A 333 3.80 -26.56 -6.32
N VAL A 334 4.56 -25.51 -6.59
CA VAL A 334 4.07 -24.13 -6.63
C VAL A 334 4.19 -23.58 -8.03
N SER A 335 3.10 -23.07 -8.58
CA SER A 335 3.08 -22.36 -9.86
C SER A 335 2.78 -20.88 -9.63
N VAL A 336 3.58 -20.01 -10.24
CA VAL A 336 3.36 -18.56 -10.23
C VAL A 336 3.24 -18.09 -11.66
N SER A 337 2.18 -17.36 -11.98
CA SER A 337 2.00 -16.73 -13.30
C SER A 337 1.69 -15.25 -13.17
N PHE A 338 2.33 -14.43 -14.00
CA PHE A 338 2.09 -13.01 -14.21
C PHE A 338 1.76 -12.80 -15.69
N GLY A 339 0.46 -12.69 -16.01
CA GLY A 339 -0.02 -12.76 -17.39
C GLY A 339 0.49 -14.01 -18.10
N TRP A 340 1.26 -13.81 -19.17
CA TRP A 340 1.81 -14.87 -20.04
C TRP A 340 3.14 -15.48 -19.54
N THR A 341 3.72 -14.93 -18.48
CA THR A 341 5.02 -15.42 -17.95
C THR A 341 4.81 -16.13 -16.64
N GLY A 342 5.55 -17.21 -16.38
CA GLY A 342 5.43 -17.92 -15.13
C GLY A 342 6.50 -18.98 -14.93
N GLY A 343 6.38 -19.67 -13.80
CA GLY A 343 7.26 -20.79 -13.47
C GLY A 343 6.64 -21.73 -12.45
N GLU A 344 7.23 -22.92 -12.37
CA GLU A 344 6.97 -23.95 -11.38
C GLU A 344 8.21 -24.08 -10.50
N TRP A 345 7.97 -24.20 -9.20
CA TRP A 345 8.97 -24.50 -8.19
C TRP A 345 8.52 -25.72 -7.40
N ASN A 346 9.47 -26.57 -7.04
CA ASN A 346 9.23 -27.59 -6.02
C ASN A 346 9.43 -26.92 -4.66
N ALA A 347 8.52 -27.18 -3.73
CA ALA A 347 8.59 -26.72 -2.36
C ALA A 347 8.78 -27.92 -1.42
N GLU A 348 9.78 -27.85 -0.56
CA GLU A 348 10.10 -28.87 0.44
C GLU A 348 10.11 -28.22 1.83
N LYS A 349 9.48 -28.88 2.81
CA LYS A 349 9.42 -28.41 4.19
C LYS A 349 10.71 -28.77 4.92
N GLU A 350 11.49 -27.75 5.28
CA GLU A 350 12.69 -27.86 6.11
C GLU A 350 12.39 -27.38 7.55
N ALA A 351 13.38 -27.49 8.45
CA ALA A 351 13.24 -27.09 9.85
C ALA A 351 12.90 -25.60 10.04
N ASP A 352 13.40 -24.75 9.13
CA ASP A 352 13.26 -23.28 9.20
C ASP A 352 12.15 -22.74 8.28
N GLY A 353 11.34 -23.60 7.66
CA GLY A 353 10.24 -23.22 6.77
C GLY A 353 10.23 -23.96 5.43
N TRP A 354 9.52 -23.42 4.44
CA TRP A 354 9.44 -24.01 3.10
C TRP A 354 10.55 -23.47 2.20
N LYS A 355 11.29 -24.37 1.56
CA LYS A 355 12.34 -24.05 0.61
C LYS A 355 11.91 -24.35 -0.81
N PHE A 356 12.20 -23.41 -1.71
CA PHE A 356 11.84 -23.52 -3.11
C PHE A 356 13.07 -23.83 -3.97
N SER A 357 12.93 -24.83 -4.84
CA SER A 357 13.91 -25.15 -5.88
C SER A 357 13.27 -24.99 -7.26
N ALA A 358 14.08 -24.53 -8.23
CA ALA A 358 13.60 -24.29 -9.59
C ALA A 358 13.07 -25.60 -10.21
N GLY A 359 11.83 -25.56 -10.70
CA GLY A 359 11.21 -26.63 -11.46
C GLY A 359 11.33 -26.34 -12.96
N SER A 360 10.47 -25.45 -13.47
CA SER A 360 10.48 -25.04 -14.87
C SER A 360 10.04 -23.58 -15.02
N LEU A 361 10.51 -22.89 -16.06
CA LEU A 361 10.06 -21.55 -16.43
C LEU A 361 9.31 -21.64 -17.75
N TRP A 362 8.24 -20.87 -17.92
CA TRP A 362 7.52 -20.78 -19.18
C TRP A 362 7.15 -19.35 -19.55
N ILE A 363 6.98 -19.16 -20.85
CA ILE A 363 6.39 -18.00 -21.50
C ILE A 363 5.32 -18.60 -22.42
N THR A 364 4.05 -18.35 -22.15
CA THR A 364 2.91 -18.83 -22.95
C THR A 364 2.62 -17.93 -24.13
#